data_AF-A0A075I475-F1
#
_entry.id   AF-A0A075I475-F1
#
_cell.length_a   1.000
_cell.length_b   1.000
_cell.length_c   1.000
_cell.angle_alpha   90.00
_cell.angle_beta   90.00
_cell.angle_gamma   90.00
#
_symmetry.space_group_name_H-M   'P 1'
#
loop_
_entity.id
_entity.type
_entity.pdbx_description
1 polymer ?
#
loop_
_entity_poly.entity_id
_entity_poly.type
_entity_poly.pdbx_seq_one_letter_code
_entity_poly.pdbx_strand_id
1 'polypeptide(L)'
;MEKRDLSLIIDYERKRFPIDREIIKQKAIEMLGDVKTEDAYMYENKEGVRVFTDNWKIDILPHSVHIWTEFDENVTAFCNWLMENAYQMKKKE
;
A
#
# COMPACT_ATOMS: atom_id res chain seq x y z
N MET A 1 -23.29 4.84 -1.47
CA MET A 1 -22.44 3.93 -2.27
C MET A 1 -21.10 3.91 -1.57
N GLU A 2 -20.83 2.86 -0.81
CA GLU A 2 -19.59 2.76 -0.04
C GLU A 2 -18.43 2.56 -1.03
N LYS A 3 -17.37 3.37 -0.91
CA LYS A 3 -16.15 3.18 -1.69
C LYS A 3 -15.34 2.11 -0.97
N ARG A 4 -15.37 0.90 -1.52
CA ARG A 4 -14.65 -0.27 -0.99
C ARG A 4 -13.94 -0.96 -2.15
N ASP A 5 -12.95 -1.76 -1.80
CA ASP A 5 -12.26 -2.71 -2.67
C ASP A 5 -11.71 -2.12 -3.98
N LEU A 6 -10.40 -1.88 -4.01
CA LEU A 6 -9.72 -1.31 -5.17
C LEU A 6 -8.43 -2.06 -5.46
N SER A 7 -8.24 -2.47 -6.72
CA SER A 7 -6.95 -2.91 -7.23
C SER A 7 -6.47 -1.93 -8.28
N LEU A 8 -5.27 -1.41 -8.10
CA LEU A 8 -4.63 -0.50 -9.04
C LEU A 8 -3.29 -1.08 -9.46
N ILE A 9 -3.11 -1.22 -10.78
CA ILE A 9 -1.80 -1.47 -11.35
C ILE A 9 -1.10 -0.13 -11.55
N ILE A 10 0.12 -0.04 -11.03
CA ILE A 10 0.98 1.14 -11.11
C ILE A 10 1.85 1.04 -12.36
N ASP A 11 2.68 0.00 -12.42
CA ASP A 11 3.63 -0.26 -13.50
C ASP A 11 4.10 -1.73 -13.42
N TYR A 12 3.74 -2.54 -14.42
CA TYR A 12 4.08 -3.96 -14.46
C TYR A 12 5.58 -4.26 -14.43
N GLU A 13 6.43 -3.33 -14.89
CA GLU A 13 7.88 -3.54 -14.95
C GLU A 13 8.58 -3.24 -13.61
N ARG A 14 7.88 -2.58 -12.68
CA ARG A 14 8.44 -2.17 -11.38
C ARG A 14 8.59 -3.36 -10.44
N LYS A 15 9.84 -3.67 -10.06
CA LYS A 15 10.18 -4.82 -9.19
C LYS A 15 10.54 -4.44 -7.76
N ARG A 16 10.84 -3.17 -7.48
CA ARG A 16 11.27 -2.67 -6.16
C ARG A 16 10.63 -1.33 -5.85
N PHE A 17 10.44 -1.08 -4.56
CA PHE A 17 10.09 0.24 -4.07
C PHE A 17 11.27 1.21 -4.22
N PRO A 18 11.00 2.51 -4.40
CA PRO A 18 12.02 3.56 -4.42
C PRO A 18 12.47 3.95 -3.01
N ILE A 19 11.77 3.44 -1.99
CA ILE A 19 12.01 3.65 -0.56
C ILE A 19 12.13 2.28 0.12
N ASP A 20 12.73 2.28 1.31
CA ASP A 20 12.76 1.07 2.14
C ASP A 20 11.33 0.65 2.51
N ARG A 21 11.02 -0.64 2.39
CA ARG A 21 9.70 -1.19 2.72
C ARG A 21 9.37 -1.04 4.21
N GLU A 22 10.37 -0.96 5.08
CA GLU A 22 10.15 -0.69 6.50
C GLU A 22 9.52 0.69 6.73
N ILE A 23 9.81 1.67 5.87
CA ILE A 23 9.16 2.99 5.93
C ILE A 23 7.66 2.86 5.64
N ILE A 24 7.28 2.02 4.67
CA ILE A 24 5.87 1.75 4.34
C ILE A 24 5.16 1.10 5.54
N LYS A 25 5.81 0.12 6.19
CA LYS A 25 5.26 -0.55 7.38
C LYS A 25 5.06 0.41 8.55
N GLN A 26 6.09 1.19 8.88
CA GLN A 26 6.03 2.19 9.94
C GLN A 26 4.92 3.20 9.68
N LYS A 27 4.80 3.67 8.43
CA LYS A 27 3.75 4.64 8.07
C LYS A 27 2.34 4.06 8.15
N ALA A 28 2.17 2.78 7.82
CA ALA A 28 0.91 2.09 7.98
C ALA A 28 0.48 2.02 9.46
N ILE A 29 1.39 1.67 10.37
CA ILE A 29 1.13 1.65 11.82
C ILE A 29 0.81 3.06 12.33
N GLU A 30 1.57 4.07 11.90
CA GLU A 30 1.36 5.48 12.27
C GLU A 30 -0.03 5.99 11.86
N MET A 31 -0.48 5.69 10.64
CA MET A 31 -1.69 6.28 10.06
C MET A 31 -2.96 5.45 10.27
N LEU A 32 -2.84 4.12 10.33
CA LEU A 32 -3.98 3.20 10.39
C LEU A 32 -4.19 2.61 11.79
N GLY A 33 -3.25 2.84 12.73
CA GLY A 33 -3.38 2.43 14.12
C GLY A 33 -3.11 0.93 14.33
N ASP A 34 -4.11 0.21 14.85
CA ASP A 34 -3.99 -1.20 15.24
C ASP A 34 -4.03 -2.13 14.02
N VAL A 35 -2.92 -2.12 13.26
CA VAL A 35 -2.72 -2.94 12.07
C VAL A 35 -1.45 -3.78 12.21
N LYS A 36 -1.49 -4.98 11.64
CA LYS A 36 -0.32 -5.85 11.50
C LYS A 36 0.36 -5.53 10.17
N THR A 37 1.69 -5.62 10.14
CA THR A 37 2.46 -5.46 8.91
C THR A 37 3.44 -6.61 8.73
N GLU A 38 3.57 -7.10 7.50
CA GLU A 38 4.49 -8.18 7.14
C GLU A 38 5.07 -7.96 5.74
N ASP A 39 6.17 -8.65 5.43
CA ASP A 39 6.64 -8.74 4.06
C ASP A 39 5.60 -9.52 3.23
N ALA A 40 5.17 -8.95 2.11
CA ALA A 40 4.24 -9.60 1.17
C ALA A 40 4.99 -10.20 -0.02
N TYR A 41 4.54 -11.39 -0.45
CA TYR A 41 4.89 -12.05 -1.72
C TYR A 41 6.38 -12.01 -2.12
N MET A 42 7.16 -12.98 -1.68
CA MET A 42 8.56 -13.17 -2.12
C MET A 42 8.66 -14.18 -3.29
N TYR A 43 8.16 -13.81 -4.47
CA TYR A 43 8.47 -14.54 -5.72
C TYR A 43 9.25 -13.60 -6.65
N GLU A 44 10.26 -14.11 -7.37
CA GLU A 44 11.09 -13.34 -8.32
C GLU A 44 11.79 -12.08 -7.74
N ASN A 45 12.25 -12.11 -6.49
CA ASN A 45 12.92 -10.97 -5.83
C ASN A 45 12.05 -9.70 -5.70
N LYS A 46 10.73 -9.83 -5.74
CA LYS A 46 9.81 -8.72 -5.50
C LYS A 46 9.59 -8.56 -4.00
N GLU A 47 9.76 -7.34 -3.52
CA GLU A 47 9.63 -6.97 -2.10
C GLU A 47 8.30 -6.24 -1.95
N GLY A 48 7.30 -6.88 -1.33
CA GLY A 48 6.00 -6.28 -1.04
C GLY A 48 5.81 -6.03 0.46
N VAL A 49 4.79 -5.25 0.80
CA VAL A 49 4.30 -5.07 2.17
C VAL A 49 2.83 -5.45 2.23
N ARG A 50 2.45 -6.24 3.23
CA ARG A 50 1.05 -6.45 3.57
C ARG A 50 0.75 -5.70 4.85
N VAL A 51 -0.35 -4.95 4.83
CA VAL A 51 -0.95 -4.31 5.99
C VAL A 51 -2.31 -4.96 6.22
N PHE A 52 -2.62 -5.42 7.42
CA PHE A 52 -3.85 -6.17 7.64
C PHE A 52 -4.34 -6.13 9.09
N THR A 53 -5.64 -6.36 9.24
CA THR A 53 -6.27 -6.77 10.49
C THR A 53 -6.87 -8.16 10.28
N ASP A 54 -7.65 -8.64 11.25
CA ASP A 54 -8.35 -9.91 11.10
C ASP A 54 -9.50 -9.82 10.07
N ASN A 55 -9.93 -8.60 9.69
CA ASN A 55 -11.10 -8.37 8.83
C ASN A 55 -10.79 -7.76 7.47
N TRP A 56 -9.64 -7.12 7.30
CA TRP A 56 -9.30 -6.41 6.08
C TRP A 56 -7.80 -6.44 5.81
N LYS A 57 -7.41 -6.21 4.55
CA LYS A 57 -5.99 -6.13 4.18
C LYS A 57 -5.73 -5.17 3.03
N ILE A 58 -4.49 -4.72 2.93
CA ILE A 58 -3.91 -3.97 1.82
C ILE A 58 -2.60 -4.66 1.44
N ASP A 59 -2.54 -5.22 0.24
CA ASP A 59 -1.30 -5.74 -0.35
C ASP A 59 -0.67 -4.63 -1.20
N ILE A 60 0.52 -4.18 -0.79
CA ILE A 60 1.29 -3.10 -1.39
C ILE A 60 2.48 -3.75 -2.09
N LEU A 61 2.48 -3.74 -3.43
CA LEU A 61 3.52 -4.31 -4.26
C LEU A 61 4.17 -3.21 -5.09
N PRO A 62 5.44 -3.35 -5.50
CA PRO A 62 6.09 -2.33 -6.32
C PRO A 62 5.33 -1.97 -7.60
N HIS A 63 4.61 -2.93 -8.18
CA HIS A 63 3.87 -2.78 -9.44
C HIS A 63 2.36 -2.56 -9.26
N SER A 64 1.81 -2.76 -8.06
CA SER A 64 0.37 -2.70 -7.83
C SER A 64 0.03 -2.49 -6.36
N VAL A 65 -1.16 -1.96 -6.11
CA VAL A 65 -1.75 -1.94 -4.77
C VAL A 65 -3.14 -2.57 -4.82
N HIS A 66 -3.43 -3.42 -3.85
CA HIS A 66 -4.71 -4.11 -3.70
C HIS A 66 -5.26 -3.82 -2.32
N ILE A 67 -6.41 -3.17 -2.26
CA ILE A 67 -7.05 -2.66 -1.07
C ILE A 67 -8.35 -3.42 -0.92
N TRP A 68 -8.51 -4.18 0.17
CA TRP A 68 -9.74 -4.89 0.51
C TRP A 68 -10.26 -4.36 1.84
N THR A 69 -10.71 -3.12 1.82
CA THR A 69 -11.30 -2.41 2.97
C THR A 69 -12.14 -1.24 2.48
N GLU A 70 -12.81 -0.57 3.40
CA GLU A 70 -13.50 0.69 3.15
C GLU A 70 -12.56 1.89 3.17
N PHE A 71 -12.79 2.83 2.25
CA PHE A 71 -12.03 4.07 2.18
C PHE A 71 -12.58 5.11 3.15
N ASP A 72 -12.20 4.98 4.42
CA ASP A 72 -12.34 6.05 5.40
C ASP A 72 -11.26 7.14 5.21
N GLU A 73 -11.26 8.15 6.08
CA GLU A 73 -10.29 9.27 6.01
C GLU A 73 -8.83 8.79 6.15
N ASN A 74 -8.56 7.82 7.03
CA ASN A 74 -7.21 7.33 7.31
C ASN A 74 -6.70 6.43 6.17
N VAL A 75 -7.53 5.50 5.68
CA VAL A 75 -7.22 4.66 4.52
C VAL A 75 -7.01 5.54 3.29
N THR A 76 -7.85 6.56 3.08
CA THR A 76 -7.69 7.50 1.98
C THR A 76 -6.37 8.28 2.08
N ALA A 77 -6.05 8.81 3.27
CA ALA A 77 -4.80 9.53 3.49
C ALA A 77 -3.57 8.63 3.29
N PHE A 78 -3.62 7.38 3.78
CA PHE A 78 -2.55 6.42 3.59
C PHE A 78 -2.36 6.06 2.11
N CYS A 79 -3.45 5.84 1.38
CA CYS A 79 -3.39 5.59 -0.07
C CYS A 79 -2.78 6.78 -0.83
N ASN A 80 -3.15 8.01 -0.48
CA ASN A 80 -2.54 9.20 -1.08
C ASN A 80 -1.02 9.26 -0.77
N TRP A 81 -0.63 8.97 0.47
CA TRP A 81 0.77 8.91 0.86
C TRP A 81 1.54 7.84 0.07
N LEU A 82 0.95 6.65 -0.15
CA LEU A 82 1.53 5.61 -0.99
C LEU A 82 1.74 6.10 -2.43
N MET A 83 0.74 6.73 -3.03
CA MET A 83 0.84 7.27 -4.38
C MET A 83 2.01 8.24 -4.50
N GLU A 84 2.13 9.17 -3.56
CA GLU A 84 3.17 10.20 -3.59
C GLU A 84 4.57 9.66 -3.25
N ASN A 85 4.70 8.78 -2.25
CA ASN A 85 5.99 8.42 -1.65
C ASN A 85 6.47 7.03 -2.08
N ALA A 86 5.61 6.02 -2.00
CA ALA A 86 5.96 4.65 -2.38
C ALA A 86 5.94 4.47 -3.92
N TYR A 87 5.03 5.15 -4.61
CA TYR A 87 4.89 5.05 -6.06
C TYR A 87 5.44 6.25 -6.82
N GLN A 88 5.79 7.36 -6.15
CA GLN A 88 6.34 8.58 -6.77
C GLN A 88 5.42 9.18 -7.86
N MET A 89 4.11 8.96 -7.74
CA MET A 89 3.09 9.57 -8.59
C MET A 89 2.82 10.98 -8.08
N LYS A 90 3.56 11.97 -8.61
CA LYS A 90 3.27 13.37 -8.33
C LYS A 90 1.89 13.74 -8.86
N LYS A 91 1.15 14.58 -8.14
CA LYS A 91 0.09 15.37 -8.76
C LYS A 91 0.74 16.20 -9.87
N LYS A 92 0.24 16.12 -11.10
CA LYS A 92 0.52 17.17 -12.08
C LYS A 92 0.04 18.49 -11.47
N GLU A 93 0.94 19.46 -11.39
CA GLU A 93 0.60 20.86 -11.09
C GLU A 93 -0.37 21.40 -12.15
#